data_AF-A0A7X9MKQ4-F1
#
_entry.id   AF-A0A7X9MKQ4-F1
#
_cell.length_a   1.000
_cell.length_b   1.000
_cell.length_c   1.000
_cell.angle_alpha   90.00
_cell.angle_beta   90.00
_cell.angle_gamma   90.00
#
_symmetry.space_group_name_H-M   'P 1'
#
loop_
_entity.id
_entity.type
_entity.pdbx_description
1 polymer ?
#
loop_
_entity_poly.entity_id
_entity_poly.type
_entity_poly.pdbx_seq_one_letter_code
_entity_poly.pdbx_strand_id
1 'polypeptide(L)'
;MIEVEVLAASNAADRGLRALADLAAAAYGSNYRVIGGHMVHLLNRIYPTTDSVARVTADADAGMDTVAAADSALHDALVERGYRLVTGNHYEAPSGSATPLSVDLLVPSTSGRPLAKIEYDGRGFHAIPGLNLVLATDALDVRVRARLTTSETLLFEVPVPDVEQAVVLKALAWRSRLAPKDVTDLCALLVIAHEYRDRLPEWKLDTPHKGARGDAAKALFALVSMIDRRRPVDGLTIAPGRLAALIRTHVADPDVNPNRPGSRNEAGVEVAPDRSGRDALLSALAAAAAAHAQQPRSARTSEPRMGGHSSSGLESAPDPACRVNPEPGA
;
A
#
# COMPACT_ATOMS: atom_id res chain seq x y z
N MET A 1 -3.61 -11.98 17.72
CA MET A 1 -2.84 -10.74 17.63
C MET A 1 -1.52 -11.03 16.93
N ILE A 2 -1.21 -10.27 15.87
CA ILE A 2 -0.03 -10.43 15.02
C ILE A 2 0.97 -9.33 15.38
N GLU A 3 2.27 -9.64 15.45
CA GLU A 3 3.30 -8.63 15.71
C GLU A 3 4.15 -8.40 14.46
N VAL A 4 4.43 -7.13 14.17
CA VAL A 4 5.28 -6.74 13.03
C VAL A 4 6.31 -5.70 13.45
N GLU A 5 7.53 -5.86 12.94
CA GLU A 5 8.57 -4.85 13.04
C GLU A 5 8.60 -3.98 11.78
N VAL A 6 8.59 -2.66 11.98
CA VAL A 6 8.70 -1.68 10.90
C VAL A 6 9.91 -0.79 11.14
N LEU A 7 10.78 -0.71 10.13
CA LEU A 7 11.93 0.17 10.14
C LEU A 7 11.67 1.35 9.22
N ALA A 8 11.66 2.56 9.78
CA ALA A 8 11.59 3.77 8.98
C ALA A 8 12.91 3.99 8.24
N ALA A 9 12.82 4.18 6.92
CA ALA A 9 13.98 4.44 6.07
C ALA A 9 14.09 5.91 5.62
N SER A 10 13.20 6.79 6.10
CA SER A 10 13.16 8.20 5.72
C SER A 10 12.33 9.03 6.71
N ASN A 11 12.52 10.36 6.68
CA ASN A 11 11.68 11.30 7.43
C ASN A 11 10.19 11.19 7.05
N ALA A 12 9.89 10.85 5.81
CA ALA A 12 8.51 10.60 5.39
C ALA A 12 7.92 9.38 6.10
N ALA A 13 8.67 8.28 6.18
CA ALA A 13 8.25 7.09 6.92
C ALA A 13 8.10 7.36 8.43
N ASP A 14 9.00 8.16 9.02
CA ASP A 14 8.88 8.58 10.42
C ASP A 14 7.56 9.31 10.69
N ARG A 15 7.20 10.25 9.82
CA ARG A 15 5.94 10.99 9.94
C ARG A 15 4.73 10.08 9.82
N GLY A 16 4.71 9.17 8.85
CA GLY A 16 3.62 8.20 8.69
C GLY A 16 3.45 7.35 9.94
N LEU A 17 4.54 6.82 10.49
CA LEU A 17 4.51 5.97 11.69
C LEU A 17 4.07 6.73 12.96
N ARG A 18 4.49 7.99 13.11
CA ARG A 18 4.02 8.86 14.21
C ARG A 18 2.54 9.17 14.07
N ALA A 19 2.10 9.58 12.88
CA ALA A 19 0.68 9.84 12.61
C ALA A 19 -0.19 8.59 12.83
N LEU A 20 0.31 7.41 12.46
CA LEU A 20 -0.38 6.15 12.69
C LEU A 20 -0.48 5.80 14.18
N ALA A 21 0.58 6.04 14.95
CA ALA A 21 0.58 5.83 16.40
C ALA A 21 -0.41 6.78 17.10
N ASP A 22 -0.43 8.06 16.70
CA ASP A 22 -1.36 9.06 17.24
C ASP A 22 -2.80 8.69 16.92
N LEU A 23 -3.08 8.32 15.67
CA LEU A 23 -4.38 7.84 15.21
C LEU A 23 -4.84 6.61 16.00
N ALA A 24 -3.95 5.64 16.20
CA ALA A 24 -4.27 4.44 16.97
C ALA A 24 -4.66 4.77 18.41
N ALA A 25 -3.93 5.69 19.04
CA ALA A 25 -4.22 6.12 20.40
C ALA A 25 -5.52 6.96 20.47
N ALA A 26 -5.80 7.78 19.47
CA ALA A 26 -7.01 8.62 19.41
C ALA A 26 -8.27 7.80 19.11
N ALA A 27 -8.16 6.76 18.28
CA ALA A 27 -9.27 5.90 17.89
C ALA A 27 -9.49 4.70 18.83
N TYR A 28 -8.83 4.68 19.99
CA TYR A 28 -8.98 3.61 20.97
C TYR A 28 -10.45 3.44 21.38
N GLY A 29 -10.96 2.20 21.30
CA GLY A 29 -12.36 1.88 21.60
C GLY A 29 -13.36 2.22 20.49
N SER A 30 -12.93 2.85 19.39
CA SER A 30 -13.77 3.12 18.21
C SER A 30 -13.73 1.95 17.22
N ASN A 31 -14.81 1.77 16.45
CA ASN A 31 -14.80 0.84 15.33
C ASN A 31 -14.17 1.50 14.09
N TYR A 32 -12.87 1.30 13.92
CA TYR A 32 -12.10 1.80 12.78
C TYR A 32 -11.23 0.71 12.15
N ARG A 33 -10.72 0.99 10.95
CA ARG A 33 -9.71 0.18 10.26
C ARG A 33 -8.66 1.10 9.66
N VAL A 34 -7.39 0.78 9.86
CA VAL A 34 -6.30 1.42 9.13
C VAL A 34 -6.38 0.97 7.68
N ILE A 35 -6.47 1.93 6.75
CA ILE A 35 -6.58 1.69 5.32
C ILE A 35 -5.40 2.35 4.59
N GLY A 36 -5.52 2.59 3.28
CA GLY A 36 -4.53 3.40 2.57
C GLY A 36 -3.15 2.74 2.46
N GLY A 37 -2.09 3.54 2.59
CA GLY A 37 -0.70 3.08 2.43
C GLY A 37 -0.22 2.18 3.56
N HIS A 38 -0.55 2.52 4.81
CA HIS A 38 -0.13 1.76 5.99
C HIS A 38 -0.77 0.37 6.03
N MET A 39 -2.03 0.22 5.62
CA MET A 39 -2.66 -1.10 5.46
C MET A 39 -1.82 -2.04 4.59
N VAL A 40 -1.42 -1.58 3.39
CA VAL A 40 -0.64 -2.40 2.45
C VAL A 40 0.76 -2.66 2.98
N HIS A 41 1.37 -1.66 3.62
CA HIS A 41 2.68 -1.82 4.26
C HIS A 41 2.66 -2.92 5.33
N LEU A 42 1.65 -2.91 6.21
CA LEU A 42 1.50 -3.88 7.29
C LEU A 42 1.18 -5.28 6.73
N LEU A 43 0.29 -5.39 5.75
CA LEU A 43 -0.01 -6.68 5.10
C LEU A 43 1.23 -7.30 4.43
N ASN A 44 2.09 -6.51 3.79
CA ASN A 44 3.37 -6.99 3.26
C ASN A 44 4.33 -7.51 4.34
N ARG A 45 4.21 -7.05 5.60
CA ARG A 45 5.00 -7.57 6.73
C ARG A 45 4.41 -8.84 7.31
N ILE A 46 3.08 -8.94 7.34
CA ILE A 46 2.36 -10.13 7.82
C ILE A 46 2.53 -11.30 6.83
N TYR A 47 2.53 -10.97 5.53
CA TYR A 47 2.65 -11.92 4.42
C TYR A 47 3.86 -11.55 3.55
N PRO A 48 5.09 -11.86 3.98
CA PRO A 48 6.28 -11.48 3.24
C PRO A 48 6.36 -12.22 1.90
N THR A 49 6.44 -11.49 0.80
CA THR A 49 6.57 -12.08 -0.54
C THR A 49 7.98 -11.90 -1.10
N THR A 50 8.35 -12.77 -2.03
CA THR A 50 9.68 -12.77 -2.68
C THR A 50 9.99 -11.47 -3.42
N ASP A 51 8.96 -10.82 -3.97
CA ASP A 51 9.06 -9.58 -4.75
C ASP A 51 8.60 -8.32 -3.96
N SER A 52 8.53 -8.40 -2.62
CA SER A 52 7.99 -7.29 -1.83
C SER A 52 8.86 -6.03 -1.95
N VAL A 53 8.27 -4.97 -2.52
CA VAL A 53 8.86 -3.63 -2.51
C VAL A 53 8.41 -2.91 -1.25
N ALA A 54 9.38 -2.37 -0.49
CA ALA A 54 9.07 -1.60 0.71
C ALA A 54 8.18 -0.38 0.35
N ARG A 55 6.92 -0.42 0.81
CA ARG A 55 5.99 0.70 0.64
C ARG A 55 6.30 1.78 1.67
N VAL A 56 6.56 3.00 1.24
CA VAL A 56 6.66 4.18 2.13
C VAL A 56 5.38 5.00 2.01
N THR A 57 4.83 5.43 3.14
CA THR A 57 3.69 6.34 3.22
C THR A 57 3.98 7.37 4.31
N ALA A 58 3.51 8.60 4.11
CA ALA A 58 3.84 9.74 4.98
C ALA A 58 2.67 10.21 5.85
N ASP A 59 1.52 9.61 5.62
CA ASP A 59 0.19 9.91 6.11
C ASP A 59 -0.44 8.64 6.69
N ALA A 60 -1.37 8.81 7.63
CA ALA A 60 -2.17 7.74 8.20
C ALA A 60 -3.64 7.87 7.76
N ASP A 61 -4.15 6.85 7.10
CA ASP A 61 -5.54 6.80 6.66
C ASP A 61 -6.33 5.81 7.55
N ALA A 62 -7.50 6.21 8.03
CA ALA A 62 -8.46 5.32 8.68
C ALA A 62 -9.84 5.39 8.03
N GLY A 63 -10.50 4.25 7.92
CA GLY A 63 -11.93 4.18 7.68
C GLY A 63 -12.67 3.90 8.98
N MET A 64 -13.81 4.56 9.20
CA MET A 64 -14.65 4.38 10.39
C MET A 64 -16.12 4.32 10.02
N ASP A 65 -16.94 3.74 10.89
CA ASP A 65 -18.39 3.76 10.67
C ASP A 65 -19.00 5.16 10.88
N THR A 66 -20.24 5.32 10.43
CA THR A 66 -20.92 6.61 10.47
C THR A 66 -21.28 7.04 11.89
N VAL A 67 -21.36 6.10 12.84
CA VAL A 67 -21.64 6.40 14.25
C VAL A 67 -20.39 7.03 14.86
N ALA A 68 -19.22 6.41 14.68
CA ALA A 68 -17.93 6.96 15.09
C ALA A 68 -17.61 8.30 14.39
N ALA A 69 -18.03 8.48 13.13
CA ALA A 69 -17.86 9.75 12.43
C ALA A 69 -18.76 10.87 12.97
N ALA A 70 -19.94 10.54 13.50
CA ALA A 70 -20.85 11.48 14.12
C ALA A 70 -20.48 11.80 15.58
N ASP A 71 -19.72 10.92 16.24
CA ASP A 71 -19.19 11.14 17.59
C ASP A 71 -18.00 12.12 17.56
N SER A 72 -17.98 13.06 18.51
CA SER A 72 -16.87 14.00 18.67
C SER A 72 -15.66 13.36 19.34
N ALA A 73 -15.79 12.22 20.01
CA ALA A 73 -14.74 11.62 20.83
C ALA A 73 -13.40 11.44 20.09
N LEU A 74 -13.41 10.91 18.85
CA LEU A 74 -12.20 10.78 18.05
C LEU A 74 -11.64 12.15 17.61
N HIS A 75 -12.51 13.10 17.29
CA HIS A 75 -12.09 14.46 16.95
C HIS A 75 -11.39 15.12 18.15
N ASP A 76 -12.02 15.09 19.31
CA ASP A 76 -11.51 15.66 20.56
C ASP A 76 -10.17 15.00 20.92
N ALA A 77 -10.07 13.67 20.81
CA ALA A 77 -8.85 12.93 21.07
C ALA A 77 -7.70 13.27 20.10
N LEU A 78 -8.00 13.60 18.84
CA LEU A 78 -7.00 14.09 17.88
C LEU A 78 -6.59 15.53 18.22
N VAL A 79 -7.54 16.39 18.57
CA VAL A 79 -7.27 17.79 18.97
C VAL A 79 -6.40 17.86 20.22
N GLU A 80 -6.67 17.02 21.23
CA GLU A 80 -5.84 16.90 22.43
C GLU A 80 -4.40 16.47 22.13
N ARG A 81 -4.16 15.77 21.01
CA ARG A 81 -2.83 15.38 20.51
C ARG A 81 -2.17 16.46 19.65
N GLY A 82 -2.79 17.62 19.52
CA GLY A 82 -2.26 18.75 18.75
C GLY A 82 -2.58 18.70 17.26
N TYR A 83 -3.49 17.82 16.84
CA TYR A 83 -4.03 17.89 15.48
C TYR A 83 -5.07 19.00 15.36
N ARG A 84 -5.12 19.64 14.21
CA ARG A 84 -6.20 20.55 13.82
C ARG A 84 -6.88 20.01 12.59
N LEU A 85 -8.20 20.16 12.51
CA LEU A 85 -8.92 19.90 11.29
C LEU A 85 -8.62 21.02 10.28
N VAL A 86 -7.99 20.66 9.17
CA VAL A 86 -7.58 21.64 8.15
C VAL A 86 -8.65 21.77 7.07
N THR A 87 -9.15 20.65 6.56
CA THR A 87 -10.21 20.65 5.56
C THR A 87 -10.94 19.32 5.56
N GLY A 88 -12.28 19.37 5.59
CA GLY A 88 -13.11 18.16 5.57
C GLY A 88 -12.73 17.18 6.68
N ASN A 89 -12.04 16.11 6.28
CA ASN A 89 -11.63 14.98 7.10
C ASN A 89 -10.12 14.88 7.31
N HIS A 90 -9.39 15.91 6.91
CA HIS A 90 -7.94 15.97 6.93
C HIS A 90 -7.45 16.71 8.18
N TYR A 91 -6.64 16.02 8.97
CA TYR A 91 -6.07 16.50 10.22
C TYR A 91 -4.56 16.64 10.10
N GLU A 92 -4.04 17.77 10.57
CA GLU A 92 -2.60 18.04 10.60
C GLU A 92 -2.11 18.34 12.01
N ALA A 93 -0.94 17.83 12.38
CA ALA A 93 -0.22 18.22 13.60
C ALA A 93 1.23 18.63 13.27
N PRO A 94 1.88 19.47 14.09
CA PRO A 94 3.30 19.78 13.94
C PRO A 94 4.15 18.50 14.02
N SER A 95 5.05 18.31 13.05
CA SER A 95 5.97 17.16 13.05
C SER A 95 7.36 17.47 13.61
N GLY A 96 7.63 18.74 13.92
CA GLY A 96 8.99 19.26 14.13
C GLY A 96 9.76 19.54 12.84
N SER A 97 9.11 19.45 11.67
CA SER A 97 9.67 19.77 10.35
C SER A 97 8.69 20.62 9.51
N ALA A 98 9.12 21.05 8.32
CA ALA A 98 8.28 21.84 7.42
C ALA A 98 7.02 21.11 6.90
N THR A 99 6.99 19.78 6.94
CA THR A 99 5.82 18.99 6.53
C THR A 99 5.11 18.44 7.77
N PRO A 100 3.81 18.68 7.97
CA PRO A 100 3.10 18.22 9.16
C PRO A 100 2.94 16.69 9.21
N LEU A 101 2.56 16.18 10.38
CA LEU A 101 1.92 14.87 10.49
C LEU A 101 0.52 14.97 9.90
N SER A 102 0.05 13.92 9.23
CA SER A 102 -1.20 13.94 8.49
C SER A 102 -2.04 12.70 8.78
N VAL A 103 -3.31 12.92 9.13
CA VAL A 103 -4.31 11.87 9.36
C VAL A 103 -5.54 12.17 8.51
N ASP A 104 -6.00 11.19 7.73
CA ASP A 104 -7.20 11.27 6.91
C ASP A 104 -8.26 10.26 7.39
N LEU A 105 -9.46 10.76 7.71
CA LEU A 105 -10.56 9.94 8.22
C LEU A 105 -11.64 9.74 7.15
N LEU A 106 -11.92 8.51 6.75
CA LEU A 106 -12.84 8.19 5.67
C LEU A 106 -14.08 7.47 6.19
N VAL A 107 -15.21 7.70 5.52
CA VAL A 107 -16.51 7.09 5.87
C VAL A 107 -17.05 6.24 4.73
N PRO A 108 -17.99 5.30 4.98
CA PRO A 108 -18.52 4.48 3.90
C PRO A 108 -19.41 5.29 2.96
N SER A 109 -19.26 5.03 1.65
CA SER A 109 -20.22 5.53 0.65
C SER A 109 -21.49 4.67 0.65
N THR A 110 -22.64 5.33 0.78
CA THR A 110 -23.99 4.73 0.68
C THR A 110 -24.66 4.98 -0.66
N SER A 111 -24.16 5.93 -1.46
CA SER A 111 -24.84 6.46 -2.64
C SER A 111 -24.36 5.87 -3.97
N GLY A 112 -23.40 4.94 -3.95
CA GLY A 112 -22.77 4.38 -5.15
C GLY A 112 -21.96 5.38 -5.98
N ARG A 113 -21.94 6.67 -5.58
CA ARG A 113 -21.15 7.72 -6.20
C ARG A 113 -19.72 7.69 -5.64
N PRO A 114 -18.69 7.85 -6.49
CA PRO A 114 -17.31 7.99 -6.02
C PRO A 114 -17.14 9.27 -5.21
N LEU A 115 -16.47 9.17 -4.05
CA LEU A 115 -15.97 10.31 -3.28
C LEU A 115 -17.02 11.40 -2.99
N ALA A 116 -18.21 10.99 -2.53
CA ALA A 116 -19.20 11.93 -2.05
C ALA A 116 -18.69 12.61 -0.77
N LYS A 117 -18.80 13.93 -0.69
CA LYS A 117 -18.66 14.64 0.59
C LYS A 117 -19.94 14.42 1.39
N ILE A 118 -19.82 13.88 2.58
CA ILE A 118 -20.92 13.66 3.53
C ILE A 118 -20.60 14.43 4.79
N GLU A 119 -21.59 15.09 5.38
CA GLU A 119 -21.40 15.83 6.63
C GLU A 119 -21.97 15.04 7.81
N TYR A 120 -21.18 14.92 8.87
CA TYR A 120 -21.60 14.40 10.17
C TYR A 120 -21.17 15.41 11.24
N ASP A 121 -22.13 15.86 12.05
CA ASP A 121 -21.88 16.80 13.16
C ASP A 121 -21.04 18.03 12.74
N GLY A 122 -21.41 18.69 11.63
CA GLY A 122 -20.70 19.85 11.11
C GLY A 122 -19.33 19.56 10.47
N ARG A 123 -18.89 18.30 10.40
CA ARG A 123 -17.61 17.87 9.82
C ARG A 123 -17.84 17.15 8.49
N GLY A 124 -17.11 17.56 7.46
CA GLY A 124 -17.20 16.96 6.13
C GLY A 124 -16.27 15.76 5.96
N PHE A 125 -16.77 14.64 5.46
CA PHE A 125 -16.01 13.41 5.23
C PHE A 125 -16.02 12.99 3.76
N HIS A 126 -14.89 12.46 3.29
CA HIS A 126 -14.87 11.78 2.01
C HIS A 126 -15.39 10.36 2.16
N ALA A 127 -16.49 10.07 1.48
CA ALA A 127 -17.11 8.76 1.47
C ALA A 127 -16.48 7.85 0.41
N ILE A 128 -15.98 6.69 0.81
CA ILE A 128 -15.32 5.74 -0.09
C ILE A 128 -16.13 4.45 -0.28
N PRO A 129 -16.18 3.91 -1.51
CA PRO A 129 -16.82 2.63 -1.77
C PRO A 129 -16.00 1.47 -1.17
N GLY A 130 -16.68 0.39 -0.78
CA GLY A 130 -16.05 -0.80 -0.21
C GLY A 130 -15.75 -0.73 1.29
N LEU A 131 -15.78 0.44 1.92
CA LEU A 131 -15.48 0.55 3.36
C LEU A 131 -16.53 -0.12 4.25
N ASN A 132 -17.80 -0.17 3.84
CA ASN A 132 -18.82 -0.96 4.55
C ASN A 132 -18.46 -2.45 4.64
N LEU A 133 -17.87 -3.01 3.57
CA LEU A 133 -17.43 -4.41 3.58
C LEU A 133 -16.31 -4.61 4.61
N VAL A 134 -15.38 -3.67 4.67
CA VAL A 134 -14.20 -3.71 5.54
C VAL A 134 -14.58 -3.61 7.01
N LEU A 135 -15.52 -2.71 7.37
CA LEU A 135 -15.97 -2.50 8.74
C LEU A 135 -16.92 -3.61 9.23
N ALA A 136 -17.57 -4.34 8.31
CA ALA A 136 -18.44 -5.47 8.64
C ALA A 136 -17.69 -6.80 8.82
N THR A 137 -16.36 -6.82 8.65
CA THR A 137 -15.53 -8.01 8.81
C THR A 137 -14.54 -7.85 9.96
N ASP A 138 -14.16 -8.97 10.57
CA ASP A 138 -13.16 -9.00 11.63
C ASP A 138 -11.84 -8.37 11.17
N ALA A 139 -11.21 -7.62 12.07
CA ALA A 139 -9.91 -7.03 11.82
C ALA A 139 -8.80 -8.07 11.98
N LEU A 140 -7.68 -7.84 11.31
CA LEU A 140 -6.40 -8.33 11.79
C LEU A 140 -5.88 -7.32 12.82
N ASP A 141 -5.81 -7.73 14.09
CA ASP A 141 -5.21 -6.92 15.15
C ASP A 141 -3.68 -7.04 15.10
N VAL A 142 -3.04 -5.93 14.75
CA VAL A 142 -1.59 -5.86 14.51
C VAL A 142 -0.94 -4.99 15.56
N ARG A 143 -0.04 -5.59 16.34
CA ARG A 143 0.90 -4.86 17.19
C ARG A 143 2.10 -4.44 16.35
N VAL A 144 2.32 -3.13 16.25
CA VAL A 144 3.40 -2.54 15.47
C VAL A 144 4.51 -2.10 16.40
N ARG A 145 5.69 -2.67 16.20
CA ARG A 145 6.95 -2.17 16.78
C ARG A 145 7.69 -1.40 15.71
N ALA A 146 7.58 -0.08 15.74
CA ALA A 146 8.19 0.80 14.75
C ALA A 146 9.48 1.42 15.29
N ARG A 147 10.59 1.31 14.55
CA ARG A 147 11.84 2.02 14.84
C ARG A 147 12.01 3.17 13.84
N LEU A 148 12.03 4.39 14.36
CA LEU A 148 12.19 5.62 13.59
C LEU A 148 13.65 5.84 13.17
N THR A 149 13.90 6.76 12.24
CA THR A 149 15.28 7.11 11.83
C THR A 149 16.09 7.72 12.97
N THR A 150 15.43 8.32 13.96
CA THR A 150 16.02 8.82 15.21
C THR A 150 16.39 7.73 16.22
N SER A 151 16.16 6.45 15.88
CA SER A 151 16.25 5.28 16.79
C SER A 151 15.18 5.21 17.88
N GLU A 152 14.28 6.19 17.96
CA GLU A 152 13.07 6.13 18.77
C GLU A 152 12.23 4.90 18.39
N THR A 153 11.65 4.23 19.38
CA THR A 153 10.76 3.09 19.15
C THR A 153 9.34 3.46 19.57
N LEU A 154 8.39 3.28 18.65
CA LEU A 154 6.96 3.38 18.92
C LEU A 154 6.39 1.97 19.03
N LEU A 155 5.49 1.77 20.00
CA LEU A 155 4.75 0.52 20.18
C LEU A 155 3.26 0.85 20.30
N PHE A 156 2.47 0.34 19.37
CA PHE A 156 1.03 0.60 19.31
C PHE A 156 0.31 -0.55 18.60
N GLU A 157 -1.02 -0.57 18.71
CA GLU A 157 -1.88 -1.59 18.09
C GLU A 157 -2.82 -0.94 17.11
N VAL A 158 -3.01 -1.58 15.95
CA VAL A 158 -3.92 -1.12 14.91
C VAL A 158 -4.74 -2.26 14.33
N PRO A 159 -6.06 -2.07 14.13
CA PRO A 159 -6.88 -2.99 13.36
C PRO A 159 -6.70 -2.70 11.86
N VAL A 160 -6.28 -3.71 11.09
CA VAL A 160 -6.19 -3.63 9.62
C VAL A 160 -7.19 -4.59 8.96
N PRO A 161 -7.70 -4.28 7.75
CA PRO A 161 -8.44 -5.25 6.95
C PRO A 161 -7.53 -6.42 6.53
N ASP A 162 -8.13 -7.59 6.28
CA ASP A 162 -7.42 -8.71 5.65
C ASP A 162 -7.21 -8.45 4.13
N VAL A 163 -6.42 -9.31 3.48
CA VAL A 163 -5.89 -9.13 2.12
C VAL A 163 -6.99 -8.92 1.09
N GLU A 164 -8.10 -9.66 1.16
CA GLU A 164 -9.21 -9.50 0.22
C GLU A 164 -9.81 -8.09 0.28
N GLN A 165 -10.12 -7.63 1.49
CA GLN A 165 -10.73 -6.32 1.72
C GLN A 165 -9.78 -5.21 1.27
N ALA A 166 -8.47 -5.39 1.48
CA ALA A 166 -7.45 -4.49 0.96
C ALA A 166 -7.45 -4.45 -0.59
N VAL A 167 -7.57 -5.60 -1.27
CA VAL A 167 -7.70 -5.65 -2.74
C VAL A 167 -8.94 -4.91 -3.21
N VAL A 168 -10.09 -5.14 -2.56
CA VAL A 168 -11.35 -4.44 -2.88
C VAL A 168 -11.17 -2.93 -2.75
N LEU A 169 -10.64 -2.45 -1.63
CA LEU A 169 -10.42 -1.02 -1.41
C LEU A 169 -9.48 -0.41 -2.46
N LYS A 170 -8.37 -1.07 -2.79
CA LYS A 170 -7.39 -0.55 -3.76
C LYS A 170 -7.90 -0.60 -5.18
N ALA A 171 -8.67 -1.63 -5.56
CA ALA A 171 -9.29 -1.70 -6.88
C ALA A 171 -10.30 -0.57 -7.10
N LEU A 172 -11.12 -0.28 -6.08
CA LEU A 172 -12.11 0.79 -6.15
C LEU A 172 -11.47 2.19 -6.08
N ALA A 173 -10.43 2.36 -5.24
CA ALA A 173 -9.63 3.58 -5.22
C ALA A 173 -8.98 3.84 -6.58
N TRP A 174 -8.29 2.84 -7.14
CA TRP A 174 -7.69 2.93 -8.47
C TRP A 174 -8.73 3.32 -9.52
N ARG A 175 -9.90 2.67 -9.53
CA ARG A 175 -10.95 2.99 -10.51
C ARG A 175 -11.44 4.44 -10.40
N SER A 176 -11.44 5.02 -9.20
CA SER A 176 -11.90 6.38 -8.95
C SER A 176 -10.89 7.45 -9.36
N ARG A 177 -9.58 7.22 -9.18
CA ARG A 177 -8.54 8.26 -9.39
C ARG A 177 -7.45 7.90 -10.40
N LEU A 178 -7.43 6.66 -10.88
CA LEU A 178 -6.44 6.10 -11.81
C LEU A 178 -4.99 6.34 -11.36
N ALA A 179 -4.74 6.32 -10.04
CA ALA A 179 -3.43 6.67 -9.50
C ALA A 179 -2.46 5.48 -9.60
N PRO A 180 -1.21 5.70 -10.07
CA PRO A 180 -0.19 4.64 -10.18
C PRO A 180 0.07 3.92 -8.86
N LYS A 181 0.00 4.63 -7.72
CA LYS A 181 0.21 4.04 -6.40
C LYS A 181 -0.78 2.94 -6.06
N ASP A 182 -2.02 3.02 -6.55
CA ASP A 182 -3.01 1.95 -6.32
C ASP A 182 -2.69 0.71 -7.15
N VAL A 183 -2.12 0.87 -8.35
CA VAL A 183 -1.63 -0.26 -9.16
C VAL A 183 -0.47 -0.95 -8.46
N THR A 184 0.48 -0.19 -7.92
CA THR A 184 1.59 -0.74 -7.11
C THR A 184 1.07 -1.56 -5.94
N ASP A 185 0.09 -1.04 -5.22
CA ASP A 185 -0.53 -1.73 -4.09
C ASP A 185 -1.27 -3.00 -4.53
N LEU A 186 -2.01 -2.94 -5.64
CA LEU A 186 -2.70 -4.10 -6.23
C LEU A 186 -1.72 -5.19 -6.67
N CYS A 187 -0.57 -4.84 -7.26
CA CYS A 187 0.48 -5.80 -7.58
C CYS A 187 0.94 -6.55 -6.31
N ALA A 188 1.25 -5.82 -5.23
CA ALA A 188 1.69 -6.43 -3.98
C ALA A 188 0.61 -7.34 -3.37
N LEU A 189 -0.62 -6.85 -3.26
CA LEU A 189 -1.73 -7.59 -2.64
C LEU A 189 -2.12 -8.85 -3.43
N LEU A 190 -2.08 -8.81 -4.76
CA LEU A 190 -2.38 -10.00 -5.59
C LEU A 190 -1.24 -11.03 -5.56
N VAL A 191 0.01 -10.59 -5.37
CA VAL A 191 1.12 -11.52 -5.11
C VAL A 191 0.96 -12.17 -3.73
N ILE A 192 0.58 -11.41 -2.69
CA ILE A 192 0.23 -11.98 -1.37
C ILE A 192 -0.90 -13.03 -1.53
N ALA A 193 -2.00 -12.65 -2.19
CA ALA A 193 -3.14 -13.54 -2.39
C ALA A 193 -2.74 -14.85 -3.08
N HIS A 194 -1.77 -14.79 -4.00
CA HIS A 194 -1.25 -15.97 -4.69
C HIS A 194 -0.33 -16.82 -3.83
N GLU A 195 0.70 -16.23 -3.21
CA GLU A 195 1.70 -16.98 -2.44
C GLU A 195 1.12 -17.54 -1.13
N TYR A 196 0.09 -16.90 -0.58
CA TYR A 196 -0.52 -17.26 0.70
C TYR A 196 -1.97 -17.72 0.59
N ARG A 197 -2.41 -18.20 -0.58
CA ARG A 197 -3.82 -18.57 -0.83
C ARG A 197 -4.39 -19.53 0.21
N ASP A 198 -3.61 -20.51 0.66
CA ASP A 198 -4.01 -21.51 1.65
C ASP A 198 -4.26 -20.91 3.05
N ARG A 199 -3.69 -19.73 3.33
CA ARG A 199 -3.87 -18.99 4.59
C ARG A 199 -4.97 -17.93 4.51
N LEU A 200 -5.66 -17.84 3.37
CA LEU A 200 -6.78 -16.92 3.12
C LEU A 200 -8.05 -17.72 2.82
N PRO A 201 -8.58 -18.52 3.77
CA PRO A 201 -9.66 -19.46 3.51
C PRO A 201 -10.99 -18.79 3.15
N GLU A 202 -11.20 -17.54 3.56
CA GLU A 202 -12.42 -16.78 3.27
C GLU A 202 -12.37 -15.96 1.98
N TRP A 203 -11.38 -16.21 1.12
CA TRP A 203 -11.32 -15.56 -0.18
C TRP A 203 -12.57 -15.88 -1.00
N LYS A 204 -13.28 -14.82 -1.36
CA LYS A 204 -14.58 -14.76 -2.00
C LYS A 204 -14.50 -14.06 -3.36
N LEU A 205 -13.46 -13.25 -3.62
CA LEU A 205 -13.27 -12.58 -4.92
C LEU A 205 -13.19 -13.54 -6.11
N ASP A 206 -12.82 -14.81 -5.90
CA ASP A 206 -12.80 -15.88 -6.92
C ASP A 206 -14.21 -16.41 -7.29
N THR A 207 -15.26 -15.95 -6.62
CA THR A 207 -16.65 -16.27 -6.95
C THR A 207 -17.44 -15.03 -7.40
N PRO A 208 -18.45 -15.19 -8.30
CA PRO A 208 -19.27 -14.07 -8.73
C PRO A 208 -19.99 -13.40 -7.56
N HIS A 209 -19.81 -12.09 -7.42
CA HIS A 209 -20.43 -11.30 -6.35
C HIS A 209 -21.05 -10.00 -6.85
N LYS A 210 -21.98 -9.46 -6.05
CA LYS A 210 -22.56 -8.12 -6.20
C LYS A 210 -21.94 -7.16 -5.19
N GLY A 211 -22.28 -5.87 -5.29
CA GLY A 211 -21.78 -4.83 -4.41
C GLY A 211 -20.28 -4.61 -4.55
N ALA A 212 -19.60 -4.26 -3.46
CA ALA A 212 -18.19 -3.85 -3.47
C ALA A 212 -17.24 -4.88 -4.10
N ARG A 213 -17.45 -6.18 -3.86
CA ARG A 213 -16.66 -7.25 -4.48
C ARG A 213 -16.85 -7.29 -6.00
N GLY A 214 -18.10 -7.22 -6.46
CA GLY A 214 -18.41 -7.20 -7.90
C GLY A 214 -17.87 -5.95 -8.60
N ASP A 215 -17.94 -4.79 -7.94
CA ASP A 215 -17.40 -3.55 -8.51
C ASP A 215 -15.86 -3.55 -8.52
N ALA A 216 -15.22 -4.15 -7.52
CA ALA A 216 -13.78 -4.41 -7.53
C ALA A 216 -13.39 -5.36 -8.66
N ALA A 217 -14.14 -6.45 -8.88
CA ALA A 217 -13.89 -7.37 -10.00
C ALA A 217 -13.95 -6.64 -11.36
N LYS A 218 -14.96 -5.80 -11.59
CA LYS A 218 -15.05 -4.95 -12.79
C LYS A 218 -13.86 -4.01 -12.93
N ALA A 219 -13.41 -3.38 -11.84
CA ALA A 219 -12.23 -2.53 -11.87
C ALA A 219 -10.97 -3.33 -12.26
N LEU A 220 -10.75 -4.50 -11.64
CA LEU A 220 -9.59 -5.34 -11.93
C LEU A 220 -9.61 -5.88 -13.37
N PHE A 221 -10.77 -6.28 -13.90
CA PHE A 221 -10.89 -6.70 -15.30
C PHE A 221 -10.78 -5.54 -16.31
N ALA A 222 -11.09 -4.31 -15.91
CA ALA A 222 -10.75 -3.13 -16.71
C ALA A 222 -9.23 -2.94 -16.81
N LEU A 223 -8.47 -3.21 -15.73
CA LEU A 223 -7.01 -3.19 -15.74
C LEU A 223 -6.44 -4.30 -16.64
N VAL A 224 -7.00 -5.52 -16.56
CA VAL A 224 -6.67 -6.63 -17.48
C VAL A 224 -6.89 -6.22 -18.93
N SER A 225 -8.05 -5.62 -19.24
CA SER A 225 -8.39 -5.15 -20.59
C SER A 225 -7.41 -4.09 -21.11
N MET A 226 -6.87 -3.23 -20.23
CA MET A 226 -5.83 -2.27 -20.60
C MET A 226 -4.52 -2.99 -20.96
N ILE A 227 -4.11 -3.96 -20.15
CA ILE A 227 -2.89 -4.76 -20.35
C ILE A 227 -2.96 -5.56 -21.65
N ASP A 228 -4.08 -6.25 -21.91
CA ASP A 228 -4.26 -7.06 -23.12
C ASP A 228 -4.20 -6.20 -24.39
N ARG A 229 -4.71 -4.96 -24.32
CA ARG A 229 -4.65 -3.97 -25.39
C ARG A 229 -3.32 -3.23 -25.47
N ARG A 230 -2.31 -3.65 -24.69
CA ARG A 230 -0.98 -3.03 -24.59
C ARG A 230 -1.03 -1.53 -24.30
N ARG A 231 -2.04 -1.08 -23.55
CA ARG A 231 -2.11 0.30 -23.07
C ARG A 231 -1.10 0.48 -21.94
N PRO A 232 -0.44 1.64 -21.83
CA PRO A 232 0.45 1.92 -20.71
C PRO A 232 -0.34 1.88 -19.40
N VAL A 233 0.24 1.23 -18.40
CA VAL A 233 -0.28 1.15 -17.03
C VAL A 233 0.86 1.54 -16.11
N ASP A 234 0.76 2.73 -15.53
CA ASP A 234 1.75 3.23 -14.60
C ASP A 234 1.64 2.54 -13.24
N GLY A 235 2.77 2.45 -12.52
CA GLY A 235 2.81 1.89 -11.17
C GLY A 235 2.91 0.36 -11.08
N LEU A 236 3.07 -0.33 -12.21
CA LEU A 236 3.37 -1.76 -12.23
C LEU A 236 4.72 -2.05 -11.57
N THR A 237 4.74 -2.95 -10.59
CA THR A 237 5.96 -3.48 -9.96
C THR A 237 6.27 -4.92 -10.37
N ILE A 238 5.36 -5.55 -11.11
CA ILE A 238 5.51 -6.87 -11.72
C ILE A 238 5.21 -6.78 -13.22
N ALA A 239 5.63 -7.79 -13.99
CA ALA A 239 5.35 -7.85 -15.41
C ALA A 239 3.83 -7.72 -15.69
N PRO A 240 3.38 -6.93 -16.69
CA PRO A 240 1.96 -6.73 -16.98
C PRO A 240 1.19 -8.05 -17.16
N GLY A 241 1.77 -9.00 -17.88
CA GLY A 241 1.17 -10.33 -18.08
C GLY A 241 1.00 -11.13 -16.79
N ARG A 242 1.93 -10.98 -15.83
CA ARG A 242 1.82 -11.61 -14.51
C ARG A 242 0.68 -11.00 -13.71
N LEU A 243 0.54 -9.67 -13.68
CA LEU A 243 -0.59 -9.03 -13.01
C LEU A 243 -1.92 -9.50 -13.61
N ALA A 244 -2.03 -9.53 -14.94
CA ALA A 244 -3.24 -9.98 -15.62
C ALA A 244 -3.57 -11.45 -15.32
N ALA A 245 -2.56 -12.32 -15.25
CA ALA A 245 -2.74 -13.72 -14.83
C ALA A 245 -3.22 -13.83 -13.38
N LEU A 246 -2.62 -13.08 -12.45
CA LEU A 246 -3.02 -13.08 -11.04
C LEU A 246 -4.47 -12.63 -10.85
N ILE A 247 -4.91 -11.59 -11.57
CA ILE A 247 -6.31 -11.13 -11.54
C ILE A 247 -7.23 -12.27 -12.01
N ARG A 248 -6.95 -12.88 -13.18
CA ARG A 248 -7.80 -13.96 -13.72
C ARG A 248 -7.83 -15.21 -12.83
N THR A 249 -6.76 -15.49 -12.09
CA THR A 249 -6.69 -16.63 -11.18
C THR A 249 -7.50 -16.41 -9.89
N HIS A 250 -7.47 -15.18 -9.34
CA HIS A 250 -8.00 -14.91 -8.00
C HIS A 250 -9.27 -14.07 -7.99
N VAL A 251 -9.77 -13.66 -9.15
CA VAL A 251 -10.95 -12.81 -9.28
C VAL A 251 -11.89 -13.40 -10.32
N ALA A 252 -13.14 -13.63 -9.93
CA ALA A 252 -14.19 -14.07 -10.84
C ALA A 252 -14.40 -13.02 -11.94
N ASP A 253 -14.44 -13.50 -13.19
CA ASP A 253 -14.75 -12.65 -14.34
C ASP A 253 -16.18 -12.09 -14.20
N PRO A 254 -16.35 -10.76 -14.14
CA PRO A 254 -17.65 -10.14 -13.95
C PRO A 254 -18.60 -10.33 -15.14
N ASP A 255 -18.07 -10.66 -16.33
CA ASP A 255 -18.84 -10.84 -17.56
C ASP A 255 -19.23 -12.31 -17.82
N VAL A 256 -18.68 -13.26 -17.04
CA VAL A 256 -19.09 -14.67 -17.10
C VAL A 256 -20.44 -14.83 -16.41
N ASN A 257 -21.50 -14.99 -17.20
CA ASN A 257 -22.84 -15.29 -16.70
C ASN A 257 -22.93 -16.76 -16.25
N PRO A 258 -23.12 -17.07 -14.95
CA PRO A 258 -23.22 -18.45 -14.47
C PRO A 258 -24.49 -19.18 -14.96
N ASN A 259 -25.49 -18.45 -15.46
CA ASN A 259 -26.76 -18.98 -15.96
C ASN A 259 -26.83 -19.11 -17.50
N ARG A 260 -25.70 -18.97 -18.21
CA ARG A 260 -25.68 -19.21 -19.66
C ARG A 260 -25.35 -20.69 -19.90
N PRO A 261 -26.29 -21.54 -20.35
CA PRO A 261 -25.96 -22.91 -20.72
C PRO A 261 -25.08 -22.85 -21.97
N GLY A 262 -23.79 -23.17 -21.81
CA GLY A 262 -22.84 -23.15 -22.95
C GLY A 262 -21.34 -23.09 -22.63
N SER A 263 -20.89 -23.16 -21.37
CA SER A 263 -19.45 -23.28 -21.07
C SER A 263 -19.06 -24.46 -20.18
N ARG A 264 -19.96 -25.43 -19.95
CA ARG A 264 -19.54 -26.77 -19.57
C ARG A 264 -19.03 -27.47 -20.82
N ASN A 265 -17.71 -27.65 -20.91
CA ASN A 265 -17.14 -28.72 -21.70
C ASN A 265 -17.68 -30.04 -21.15
N GLU A 266 -18.80 -30.51 -21.68
CA GLU A 266 -19.14 -31.93 -21.67
C GLU A 266 -18.21 -32.62 -22.66
N ALA A 267 -17.03 -32.98 -22.17
CA ALA A 267 -16.30 -34.14 -22.67
C ALA A 267 -15.91 -34.94 -21.44
N GLY A 268 -16.74 -35.94 -21.12
CA GLY A 268 -16.35 -37.01 -20.23
C GLY A 268 -15.16 -37.74 -20.86
N VAL A 269 -13.95 -37.33 -20.48
CA VAL A 269 -12.76 -38.16 -20.54
C VAL A 269 -12.06 -37.94 -19.21
N GLU A 270 -11.99 -39.02 -18.44
CA GLU A 270 -11.15 -39.13 -17.26
C GLU A 270 -9.68 -39.01 -17.72
N VAL A 271 -9.13 -37.79 -17.66
CA VAL A 271 -7.73 -37.53 -18.00
C VAL A 271 -6.95 -37.45 -16.69
N ALA A 272 -6.09 -38.46 -16.48
CA ALA A 272 -5.08 -38.49 -15.43
C ALA A 272 -4.25 -37.18 -15.42
N PRO A 273 -3.71 -36.76 -14.25
CA PRO A 273 -3.01 -35.49 -14.14
C PRO A 273 -1.84 -35.44 -15.13
N ASP A 274 -1.92 -34.50 -16.07
CA ASP A 274 -0.89 -34.25 -17.08
C ASP A 274 0.39 -33.76 -16.40
N ARG A 275 1.32 -34.70 -16.21
CA ARG A 275 2.67 -34.44 -15.69
C ARG A 275 3.48 -33.56 -16.66
N SER A 276 3.13 -33.51 -17.96
CA SER A 276 3.92 -32.79 -18.97
C SER A 276 3.83 -31.27 -18.85
N GLY A 277 2.66 -30.73 -18.47
CA GLY A 277 2.50 -29.28 -18.27
C GLY A 277 3.25 -28.74 -17.06
N ARG A 278 3.34 -29.53 -15.98
CA ARG A 278 4.11 -29.19 -14.77
C ARG A 278 5.61 -29.26 -15.04
N ASP A 279 6.05 -30.27 -15.79
CA ASP A 279 7.46 -30.41 -16.18
C ASP A 279 7.88 -29.31 -17.17
N ALA A 280 6.98 -28.90 -18.08
CA ALA A 280 7.23 -27.77 -18.99
C ALA A 280 7.36 -26.42 -18.23
N LEU A 281 6.52 -26.19 -17.22
CA LEU A 281 6.59 -24.99 -16.37
C LEU A 281 7.87 -24.97 -15.52
N LEU A 282 8.25 -26.11 -14.96
CA LEU A 282 9.50 -26.26 -14.19
C LEU A 282 10.74 -26.12 -15.08
N SER A 283 10.72 -26.66 -16.30
CA SER A 283 11.79 -26.45 -17.30
C SER A 283 11.91 -24.99 -17.72
N ALA A 284 10.80 -24.27 -17.91
CA ALA A 284 10.83 -22.85 -18.24
C ALA A 284 11.42 -22.00 -17.09
N LEU A 285 11.07 -22.32 -15.84
CA LEU A 285 11.63 -21.67 -14.64
C LEU A 285 13.13 -21.98 -14.45
N ALA A 286 13.55 -23.22 -14.69
CA ALA A 286 14.96 -23.61 -14.61
C ALA A 286 15.83 -22.95 -15.69
N ALA A 287 15.30 -22.81 -16.91
CA ALA A 287 15.98 -22.12 -18.01
C ALA A 287 16.19 -20.61 -17.71
N ALA A 288 15.19 -19.97 -17.09
CA ALA A 288 15.29 -18.58 -16.67
C ALA A 288 16.33 -18.37 -15.55
N ALA A 289 16.42 -19.30 -14.60
CA ALA A 289 17.42 -19.26 -13.53
C ALA A 289 18.86 -19.47 -14.04
N ALA A 290 19.06 -20.38 -15.01
CA ALA A 290 20.36 -20.66 -15.59
C ALA A 290 20.89 -19.49 -16.44
N ALA A 291 20.01 -18.77 -17.15
CA ALA A 291 20.38 -17.58 -17.92
C ALA A 291 20.85 -16.42 -17.03
N HIS A 292 20.41 -16.36 -15.78
CA HIS A 292 20.82 -15.34 -14.82
C HIS A 292 22.17 -15.65 -14.15
N ALA A 293 22.56 -16.93 -14.07
CA ALA A 293 23.83 -17.36 -13.49
C ALA A 293 25.05 -17.23 -14.43
N GLN A 294 24.83 -17.07 -15.74
CA GLN A 294 25.90 -17.02 -16.75
C GLN A 294 26.40 -15.62 -17.12
N GLN A 295 25.99 -14.55 -16.43
CA GLN A 295 26.64 -13.25 -16.60
C GLN A 295 27.97 -13.20 -15.83
N PRO A 296 29.13 -13.09 -16.49
CA PRO A 296 30.41 -13.06 -15.79
C PRO A 296 30.62 -11.73 -15.07
N ARG A 297 30.89 -11.81 -13.77
CA ARG A 297 31.50 -10.74 -12.97
C ARG A 297 32.94 -10.50 -13.45
N SER A 298 33.20 -9.40 -14.15
CA SER A 298 34.58 -8.95 -14.39
C SER A 298 35.14 -8.30 -13.12
N ALA A 299 36.09 -8.97 -12.47
CA ALA A 299 36.90 -8.40 -11.40
C ALA A 299 38.39 -8.34 -11.80
N ARG A 300 39.02 -7.29 -11.28
CA ARG A 300 40.39 -6.75 -11.43
C ARG A 300 41.56 -7.75 -11.38
N THR A 301 42.70 -7.36 -11.96
CA THR A 301 44.05 -7.14 -11.35
C THR A 301 45.08 -6.92 -12.49
N SER A 302 46.06 -6.01 -12.44
CA SER A 302 47.30 -6.04 -11.62
C SER A 302 48.12 -4.71 -11.65
N GLU A 303 48.91 -4.47 -10.59
CA GLU A 303 49.88 -3.37 -10.32
C GLU A 303 51.26 -3.56 -11.05
N PRO A 304 52.43 -2.96 -10.67
CA PRO A 304 52.87 -1.55 -10.39
C PRO A 304 54.22 -1.14 -11.10
N ARG A 305 54.60 0.17 -11.14
CA ARG A 305 55.94 0.74 -10.77
C ARG A 305 56.21 2.20 -11.24
N MET A 306 56.61 3.03 -10.26
CA MET A 306 57.72 4.03 -10.20
C MET A 306 57.96 5.08 -11.30
N GLY A 307 58.02 6.36 -10.89
CA GLY A 307 59.01 7.34 -11.39
C GLY A 307 58.65 8.86 -11.35
N GLY A 308 59.34 9.62 -10.49
CA GLY A 308 59.71 11.07 -10.65
C GLY A 308 58.71 12.13 -10.16
N HIS A 309 59.00 12.92 -9.11
CA HIS A 309 59.64 14.28 -9.13
C HIS A 309 58.66 15.37 -9.64
N SER A 310 58.35 16.51 -9.00
CA SER A 310 59.01 17.37 -7.99
C SER A 310 58.00 18.41 -7.40
N SER A 311 58.33 19.00 -6.22
CA SER A 311 58.17 20.42 -5.77
C SER A 311 56.90 21.23 -6.15
N SER A 312 56.22 22.05 -5.33
CA SER A 312 56.63 22.95 -4.23
C SER A 312 55.44 23.80 -3.73
N GLY A 313 55.51 24.28 -2.47
CA GLY A 313 55.01 25.59 -1.98
C GLY A 313 53.57 25.65 -1.42
N LEU A 314 53.37 25.90 -0.11
CA LEU A 314 53.17 27.24 0.51
C LEU A 314 51.87 27.92 -0.02
N GLU A 315 50.89 28.36 0.76
CA GLU A 315 50.94 29.05 2.06
C GLU A 315 49.52 29.23 2.64
N SER A 316 49.49 29.70 3.87
CA SER A 316 48.41 29.83 4.86
C SER A 316 47.32 30.90 4.62
N ALA A 317 46.20 30.70 5.35
CA ALA A 317 45.05 31.56 5.71
C ALA A 317 45.41 33.02 6.14
N PRO A 318 44.49 34.00 6.43
CA PRO A 318 43.13 33.83 7.02
C PRO A 318 42.02 34.85 6.63
N ASP A 319 40.86 34.62 7.28
CA ASP A 319 39.66 35.46 7.47
C ASP A 319 39.91 36.98 7.69
N PRO A 320 38.90 37.83 7.39
CA PRO A 320 38.38 38.63 8.49
C PRO A 320 36.86 38.84 8.53
N ALA A 321 36.44 39.03 9.77
CA ALA A 321 35.12 39.25 10.32
C ALA A 321 34.36 40.53 9.86
N CYS A 322 33.03 40.42 9.95
CA CYS A 322 32.09 41.34 10.60
C CYS A 322 32.03 42.82 10.16
N ARG A 323 30.83 43.25 9.73
CA ARG A 323 30.27 44.55 10.14
C ARG A 323 28.74 44.59 9.97
N VAL A 324 28.09 44.85 11.09
CA VAL A 324 26.68 45.23 11.30
C VAL A 324 26.54 46.74 11.14
N ASN A 325 25.33 47.21 10.85
CA ASN A 325 24.64 48.46 11.30
C ASN A 325 24.00 49.24 10.13
N PRO A 326 23.05 50.17 10.40
CA PRO A 326 21.73 49.99 11.03
C PRO A 326 20.61 50.71 10.24
N GLU A 327 19.34 50.54 10.62
CA GLU A 327 18.26 51.48 10.27
C GLU A 327 18.43 52.83 11.01
N PRO A 328 17.80 53.92 10.52
CA PRO A 328 16.51 54.32 11.10
C PRO A 328 15.51 55.03 10.15
N GLY A 329 14.21 54.77 10.37
CA GLY A 329 13.18 55.80 10.58
C GLY A 329 12.44 56.40 9.38
N ALA A 330 11.17 56.00 9.20
CA ALA A 330 9.97 56.85 9.05
C ALA A 330 8.71 55.97 9.12
#